data_AF-A0A0B8NHB7-F1
#
_entry.id   AF-A0A0B8NHB7-F1
#
_cell.length_a   1.000
_cell.length_b   1.000
_cell.length_c   1.000
_cell.angle_alpha   90.00
_cell.angle_beta   90.00
_cell.angle_gamma   90.00
#
_symmetry.space_group_name_H-M   'P 1'
#
loop_
_entity.id
_entity.type
_entity.pdbx_description
1 polymer ?
#
loop_
_entity_poly.entity_id
_entity_poly.type
_entity_poly.pdbx_seq_one_letter_code
_entity_poly.pdbx_strand_id
1 'polypeptide(L)'
;MFLWQRIVDTDNVLGLFVAGKPGLLAFYTSFLQPKVTLADGTEVEDPIQQQSLAYSQDGINWTKYNNGAPIIPARGNPDFRDPKVLWHEASQAYVMVVSCGQHIEFYRSTNLIDWTLVSEFGYRHGAHSKALGSAQICLSLMWKAKMNLVGS
;
A
#
# COMPACT_ATOMS: atom_id res chain seq x y z
N MET A 1 -12.42 -2.61 12.57
CA MET A 1 -11.16 -1.84 12.63
C MET A 1 -10.75 -1.55 11.19
N PHE A 2 -10.90 -0.32 10.70
CA PHE A 2 -10.73 0.00 9.27
C PHE A 2 -9.29 0.42 8.96
N LEU A 3 -8.69 -0.25 7.99
CA LEU A 3 -7.25 -0.41 7.72
C LEU A 3 -6.67 0.75 6.88
N TRP A 4 -6.73 1.97 7.41
CA TRP A 4 -6.12 3.13 6.77
C TRP A 4 -4.82 3.46 7.48
N GLN A 5 -3.70 3.48 6.75
CA GLN A 5 -2.50 4.10 7.28
C GLN A 5 -2.41 5.55 6.82
N ARG A 6 -2.09 6.43 7.77
CA ARG A 6 -1.77 7.83 7.50
C ARG A 6 -0.27 8.09 7.60
N ILE A 7 0.25 8.98 6.75
CA ILE A 7 1.57 9.59 6.88
C ILE A 7 1.43 11.11 6.77
N VAL A 8 2.38 11.82 7.39
CA VAL A 8 2.51 13.28 7.22
C VAL A 8 3.41 13.52 6.02
N ASP A 9 2.91 14.27 5.04
CA ASP A 9 3.69 14.75 3.90
C ASP A 9 4.18 16.17 4.21
N THR A 10 5.35 16.26 4.84
CA THR A 10 5.98 17.53 5.21
C THR A 10 6.56 18.27 4.03
N ASP A 11 7.04 17.51 3.04
CA ASP A 11 7.77 18.05 1.89
C ASP A 11 6.82 18.37 0.73
N ASN A 12 5.52 18.09 0.90
CA ASN A 12 4.49 18.23 -0.12
C ASN A 12 4.92 17.54 -1.42
N VAL A 13 5.38 16.29 -1.32
CA VAL A 13 5.99 15.52 -2.41
C VAL A 13 5.07 15.47 -3.63
N LEU A 14 3.76 15.45 -3.40
CA LEU A 14 2.73 15.39 -4.44
C LEU A 14 2.23 16.76 -4.92
N GLY A 15 2.62 17.86 -4.28
CA GLY A 15 2.12 19.19 -4.58
C GLY A 15 0.62 19.38 -4.29
N LEU A 16 0.03 18.53 -3.42
CA LEU A 16 -1.41 18.53 -3.12
C LEU A 16 -1.80 19.54 -2.03
N PHE A 17 -0.82 20.04 -1.28
CA PHE A 17 -1.06 20.85 -0.09
C PHE A 17 -0.65 22.30 -0.30
N VAL A 18 -1.21 23.17 0.55
CA VAL A 18 -0.84 24.59 0.60
C VAL A 18 0.65 24.70 0.95
N ALA A 19 1.39 25.50 0.18
CA ALA A 19 2.82 25.70 0.39
C ALA A 19 3.14 26.11 1.84
N GLY A 20 4.12 25.45 2.45
CA GLY A 20 4.55 25.69 3.83
C GLY A 20 3.63 25.12 4.91
N LYS A 21 2.58 24.36 4.54
CA LYS A 21 1.74 23.63 5.50
C LYS A 21 1.79 22.13 5.21
N PRO A 22 2.17 21.28 6.18
CA PRO A 22 2.17 19.85 5.98
C PRO A 22 0.74 19.34 5.75
N GLY A 23 0.64 18.28 4.96
CA GLY A 23 -0.61 17.59 4.69
C GLY A 23 -0.58 16.15 5.18
N LEU A 24 -1.75 15.52 5.17
CA LEU A 24 -1.89 14.10 5.49
C LEU A 24 -2.23 13.31 4.25
N LEU A 25 -1.57 12.17 4.09
CA LEU A 25 -1.86 11.17 3.08
C LEU A 25 -2.38 9.91 3.77
N ALA A 26 -3.44 9.31 3.24
CA ALA A 26 -4.01 8.06 3.71
C ALA A 26 -3.98 7.02 2.60
N PHE A 27 -3.26 5.93 2.85
CA PHE A 27 -3.18 4.77 1.98
C PHE A 27 -4.19 3.73 2.42
N TYR A 28 -4.86 3.11 1.46
CA TYR A 28 -6.00 2.25 1.76
C TYR A 28 -6.33 1.24 0.69
N THR A 29 -7.09 0.24 1.08
CA THR A 29 -7.64 -0.74 0.15
C THR A 29 -9.03 -0.30 -0.32
N SER A 30 -9.15 -0.01 -1.60
CA SER A 30 -10.44 0.10 -2.28
C SER A 30 -10.99 -1.30 -2.50
N PHE A 31 -12.21 -1.54 -2.02
CA PHE A 31 -12.94 -2.80 -2.19
C PHE A 31 -14.11 -2.57 -3.12
N LEU A 32 -14.05 -3.13 -4.33
CA LEU A 32 -15.14 -3.10 -5.31
C LEU A 32 -15.77 -4.49 -5.36
N GLN A 33 -17.11 -4.55 -5.41
CA GLN A 33 -17.86 -5.81 -5.52
C GLN A 33 -18.71 -5.78 -6.80
N PRO A 34 -18.09 -5.90 -7.99
CA PRO A 34 -18.85 -6.05 -9.22
C PRO A 34 -19.60 -7.39 -9.22
N LYS A 35 -20.78 -7.38 -9.84
CA LYS A 35 -21.48 -8.59 -10.21
C LYS A 35 -21.03 -9.04 -11.59
N VAL A 36 -20.75 -10.32 -11.74
CA VAL A 36 -20.34 -10.95 -12.99
C VAL A 36 -21.38 -12.02 -13.33
N THR A 37 -21.90 -11.97 -14.56
CA THR A 37 -22.79 -13.02 -15.08
C THR A 37 -21.95 -14.10 -15.76
N LEU A 38 -22.06 -15.33 -15.26
CA LEU A 38 -21.41 -16.51 -15.82
C LEU A 38 -22.14 -16.98 -17.09
N ALA A 39 -21.49 -17.88 -17.83
CA ALA A 39 -22.03 -18.41 -19.09
C ALA A 39 -23.37 -19.15 -18.93
N ASP A 40 -23.67 -19.67 -17.74
CA ASP A 40 -24.92 -20.36 -17.40
C ASP A 40 -26.04 -19.40 -16.92
N GLY A 41 -25.78 -18.09 -16.92
CA GLY A 41 -26.71 -17.06 -16.45
C GLY A 41 -26.64 -16.80 -14.94
N THR A 42 -25.79 -17.49 -14.19
CA THR A 42 -25.61 -17.27 -12.75
C THR A 42 -24.88 -15.94 -12.50
N GLU A 43 -25.40 -15.10 -11.60
CA GLU A 43 -24.68 -13.93 -11.10
C GLU A 43 -23.80 -14.33 -9.92
N VAL A 44 -22.52 -13.99 -9.99
CA VAL A 44 -21.57 -14.14 -8.88
C VAL A 44 -20.90 -12.80 -8.58
N GLU A 45 -20.49 -12.60 -7.32
CA GLU A 45 -19.67 -11.46 -6.94
C GLU A 45 -18.19 -11.79 -7.21
N ASP A 46 -17.48 -10.85 -7.84
CA ASP A 46 -16.03 -10.96 -8.06
C ASP A 46 -15.29 -9.81 -7.38
N PRO A 47 -15.04 -9.91 -6.06
CA PRO A 47 -14.51 -8.80 -5.28
C PRO A 47 -13.09 -8.42 -5.73
N ILE A 48 -12.92 -7.14 -6.07
CA ILE A 48 -11.64 -6.55 -6.45
C ILE A 48 -11.10 -5.72 -5.28
N GLN A 49 -9.90 -6.08 -4.83
CA GLN A 49 -9.13 -5.29 -3.87
C GLN A 49 -7.95 -4.62 -4.57
N GLN A 50 -7.75 -3.32 -4.31
CA GLN A 50 -6.69 -2.51 -4.93
C GLN A 50 -6.26 -1.40 -3.98
N GLN A 51 -5.03 -0.89 -4.10
CA GLN A 51 -4.54 0.16 -3.19
C GLN A 51 -4.75 1.54 -3.80
N SER A 52 -5.28 2.45 -3.00
CA SER A 52 -5.64 3.82 -3.38
C SER A 52 -5.09 4.82 -2.35
N LEU A 53 -5.16 6.10 -2.71
CA LEU A 53 -4.67 7.22 -1.91
C LEU A 53 -5.78 8.24 -1.68
N ALA A 54 -5.86 8.77 -0.48
CA ALA A 54 -6.62 9.97 -0.15
C ALA A 54 -5.72 10.98 0.56
N TYR A 55 -6.08 12.25 0.51
CA TYR A 55 -5.31 13.31 1.13
C TYR A 55 -6.22 14.27 1.90
N SER A 56 -5.65 14.93 2.90
CA SER A 56 -6.36 15.88 3.75
C SER A 56 -5.42 16.97 4.26
N GLN A 57 -5.88 18.22 4.19
CA GLN A 57 -5.15 19.36 4.73
C GLN A 57 -5.37 19.54 6.24
N ASP A 58 -6.54 19.13 6.75
CA ASP A 58 -7.01 19.37 8.12
C ASP A 58 -7.16 18.08 8.96
N GLY A 59 -6.96 16.91 8.34
CA GLY A 59 -7.15 15.58 8.94
C GLY A 59 -8.61 15.17 9.15
N ILE A 60 -9.56 16.04 8.82
CA ILE A 60 -11.00 15.86 9.02
C ILE A 60 -11.68 15.60 7.68
N ASN A 61 -11.42 16.45 6.69
CA ASN A 61 -11.97 16.36 5.34
C ASN A 61 -10.97 15.65 4.42
N TRP A 62 -11.40 14.56 3.82
CA TRP A 62 -10.56 13.72 2.97
C TRP A 62 -11.03 13.74 1.53
N THR A 63 -10.09 13.95 0.61
CA THR A 63 -10.32 13.90 -0.83
C THR A 63 -9.61 12.68 -1.41
N LYS A 64 -10.33 11.88 -2.20
CA LYS A 64 -9.70 10.75 -2.91
C LYS A 64 -8.78 11.29 -4.00
N TYR A 65 -7.55 10.79 -4.04
CA TYR A 65 -6.62 11.10 -5.11
C TYR A 65 -7.13 10.53 -6.43
N ASN A 66 -7.00 11.31 -7.51
CA ASN A 66 -7.41 10.94 -8.86
C ASN A 66 -8.82 10.29 -8.93
N ASN A 67 -9.80 10.90 -8.27
CA ASN A 67 -11.19 10.43 -8.17
C ASN A 67 -11.35 9.00 -7.60
N GLY A 68 -10.36 8.51 -6.85
CA GLY A 68 -10.35 7.16 -6.27
C GLY A 68 -9.75 6.09 -7.17
N ALA A 69 -9.10 6.45 -8.28
CA ALA A 69 -8.30 5.51 -9.06
C ALA A 69 -7.23 4.83 -8.18
N PRO A 70 -6.92 3.56 -8.40
CA PRO A 70 -5.85 2.87 -7.66
C PRO A 70 -4.48 3.45 -8.01
N ILE A 71 -3.62 3.56 -6.99
CA ILE A 71 -2.17 3.76 -7.17
C ILE A 71 -1.43 2.41 -7.31
N ILE A 72 -2.06 1.32 -6.84
CA ILE A 72 -1.64 -0.05 -7.16
C ILE A 72 -2.91 -0.84 -7.52
N PRO A 73 -3.13 -1.15 -8.82
CA PRO A 73 -4.32 -1.87 -9.25
C PRO A 73 -4.32 -3.32 -8.76
N ALA A 74 -5.51 -3.92 -8.73
CA ALA A 74 -5.65 -5.34 -8.44
C ALA A 74 -4.87 -6.19 -9.46
N ARG A 75 -4.23 -7.27 -8.98
CA ARG A 75 -3.42 -8.18 -9.81
C ARG A 75 -3.91 -9.62 -9.80
N GLY A 76 -5.11 -9.85 -9.30
CA GLY A 76 -5.67 -11.20 -9.09
C GLY A 76 -5.14 -11.90 -7.84
N ASN A 77 -4.36 -11.21 -7.00
CA ASN A 77 -3.94 -11.75 -5.72
C ASN A 77 -5.14 -11.83 -4.75
N PRO A 78 -5.32 -12.96 -4.04
CA PRO A 78 -6.31 -13.03 -2.98
C PRO A 78 -5.92 -12.05 -1.87
N ASP A 79 -6.91 -11.47 -1.20
CA ASP A 79 -6.69 -10.69 0.01
C ASP A 79 -5.65 -9.56 -0.15
N PHE A 80 -5.65 -8.87 -1.29
CA PHE A 80 -4.74 -7.76 -1.59
C PHE A 80 -5.09 -6.49 -0.81
N ARG A 81 -4.65 -6.38 0.45
CA ARG A 81 -5.10 -5.32 1.36
C ARG A 81 -4.05 -4.82 2.36
N ASP A 82 -4.44 -3.79 3.10
CA ASP A 82 -3.78 -3.28 4.30
C ASP A 82 -2.43 -2.62 4.01
N PRO A 83 -2.39 -1.56 3.18
CA PRO A 83 -1.15 -0.94 2.75
C PRO A 83 -0.48 -0.21 3.92
N LYS A 84 0.73 -0.65 4.27
CA LYS A 84 1.59 -0.02 5.26
C LYS A 84 2.78 0.69 4.58
N VAL A 85 2.71 2.01 4.44
CA VAL A 85 3.74 2.90 3.91
C VAL A 85 4.67 3.44 5.00
N LEU A 86 5.98 3.47 4.76
CA LEU A 86 6.94 4.19 5.59
C LEU A 86 8.12 4.70 4.79
N TRP A 87 8.76 5.77 5.27
CA TRP A 87 10.04 6.24 4.72
C TRP A 87 11.18 5.32 5.16
N HIS A 88 11.99 4.87 4.20
CA HIS A 88 13.16 4.03 4.44
C HIS A 88 14.45 4.81 4.12
N GLU A 89 15.08 5.32 5.18
CA GLU A 89 16.26 6.17 5.11
C GLU A 89 17.40 5.58 4.26
N ALA A 90 17.74 4.31 4.45
CA ALA A 90 18.89 3.72 3.77
C ALA A 90 18.71 3.64 2.24
N SER A 91 17.47 3.55 1.74
CA SER A 91 17.19 3.56 0.30
C SER A 91 16.66 4.89 -0.23
N GLN A 92 16.53 5.90 0.65
CA GLN A 92 15.93 7.20 0.36
C GLN A 92 14.65 7.06 -0.46
N ALA A 93 13.74 6.21 0.03
CA ALA A 93 12.50 5.91 -0.67
C ALA A 93 11.41 5.49 0.32
N TYR A 94 10.16 5.67 -0.09
CA TYR A 94 9.01 5.10 0.60
C TYR A 94 8.90 3.61 0.28
N VAL A 95 8.55 2.82 1.29
CA VAL A 95 8.23 1.40 1.15
C VAL A 95 6.81 1.16 1.62
N MET A 96 6.00 0.50 0.78
CA MET A 96 4.68 -0.01 1.11
C MET A 96 4.74 -1.51 1.30
N VAL A 97 4.18 -2.02 2.40
CA VAL A 97 3.93 -3.43 2.65
C VAL A 97 2.45 -3.71 2.46
N VAL A 98 2.10 -4.71 1.65
CA VAL A 98 0.70 -5.08 1.38
C VAL A 98 0.52 -6.57 1.67
N SER A 99 -0.59 -6.95 2.28
CA SER A 99 -0.95 -8.36 2.48
C SER A 99 -1.54 -8.91 1.19
N CYS A 100 -1.21 -10.16 0.86
CA CYS A 100 -1.66 -10.89 -0.32
C CYS A 100 -1.92 -12.36 0.06
N GLY A 101 -3.05 -12.66 0.69
CA GLY A 101 -3.40 -14.01 1.11
C GLY A 101 -2.40 -14.56 2.13
N GLN A 102 -1.52 -15.47 1.68
CA GLN A 102 -0.51 -16.11 2.54
C GLN A 102 0.89 -15.49 2.43
N HIS A 103 1.04 -14.39 1.70
CA HIS A 103 2.30 -13.65 1.62
C HIS A 103 2.09 -12.15 1.78
N ILE A 104 3.19 -11.43 1.94
CA ILE A 104 3.26 -9.97 1.90
C ILE A 104 4.10 -9.54 0.70
N GLU A 105 3.74 -8.41 0.12
CA GLU A 105 4.46 -7.76 -0.97
C GLU A 105 5.06 -6.44 -0.49
N PHE A 106 6.27 -6.15 -0.96
CA PHE A 106 6.96 -4.90 -0.69
C PHE A 106 7.05 -4.09 -1.97
N TYR A 107 6.62 -2.84 -1.92
CA TYR A 107 6.70 -1.90 -3.01
C TYR A 107 7.55 -0.70 -2.64
N ARG A 108 8.25 -0.14 -3.62
CA ARG A 108 9.07 1.06 -3.46
C ARG A 108 8.51 2.21 -4.29
N SER A 109 8.55 3.42 -3.74
CA SER A 109 8.23 4.66 -4.44
C SER A 109 9.12 5.81 -3.96
N THR A 110 9.44 6.75 -4.85
CA THR A 110 10.08 8.02 -4.49
C THR A 110 9.10 9.19 -4.51
N ASN A 111 7.86 8.97 -4.94
CA ASN A 111 6.87 10.03 -5.10
C ASN A 111 5.48 9.68 -4.53
N LEU A 112 5.33 8.55 -3.81
CA LEU A 112 4.10 8.10 -3.14
C LEU A 112 2.93 7.68 -4.05
N ILE A 113 3.03 7.88 -5.37
CA ILE A 113 2.00 7.51 -6.34
C ILE A 113 2.44 6.41 -7.30
N ASP A 114 3.72 6.40 -7.71
CA ASP A 114 4.28 5.38 -8.58
C ASP A 114 4.98 4.32 -7.73
N TRP A 115 4.42 3.11 -7.72
CA TRP A 115 4.88 2.01 -6.87
C TRP A 115 5.40 0.85 -7.71
N THR A 116 6.62 0.41 -7.40
CA THR A 116 7.26 -0.76 -8.03
C THR A 116 7.36 -1.90 -7.03
N LEU A 117 6.89 -3.10 -7.38
CA LEU A 117 7.09 -4.31 -6.56
C LEU A 117 8.59 -4.63 -6.50
N VAL A 118 9.14 -4.80 -5.29
CA VAL A 118 10.57 -5.06 -5.08
C VAL A 118 10.87 -6.40 -4.41
N SER A 119 9.97 -6.96 -3.60
CA SER A 119 10.13 -8.30 -3.02
C SER A 119 8.81 -8.86 -2.48
N GLU A 120 8.82 -10.17 -2.17
CA GLU A 120 7.68 -10.88 -1.58
C GLU A 120 8.16 -11.79 -0.44
N PHE A 121 7.32 -12.04 0.56
CA PHE A 121 7.64 -12.92 1.68
C PHE A 121 6.40 -13.69 2.17
N GLY A 122 6.49 -15.01 2.36
CA GLY A 122 5.46 -15.78 3.08
C GLY A 122 4.97 -17.04 2.38
N TYR A 123 4.90 -17.10 1.05
CA TYR A 123 4.33 -18.26 0.35
C TYR A 123 5.08 -19.57 0.67
N ARG A 124 6.42 -19.54 0.83
CA ARG A 124 7.27 -20.70 1.24
C ARG A 124 8.60 -20.34 1.95
N HIS A 125 8.70 -19.14 2.57
CA HIS A 125 9.93 -18.46 3.01
C HIS A 125 10.90 -18.05 1.86
N GLY A 126 11.09 -16.73 1.67
CA GLY A 126 12.23 -16.13 0.96
C GLY A 126 12.27 -16.21 -0.57
N ALA A 127 11.26 -15.67 -1.28
CA ALA A 127 11.37 -15.47 -2.73
C ALA A 127 12.25 -14.23 -3.02
N HIS A 128 13.55 -14.47 -3.23
CA HIS A 128 14.52 -13.45 -3.66
C HIS A 128 14.29 -13.08 -5.14
N SER A 129 13.66 -11.94 -5.40
CA SER A 129 14.00 -11.17 -6.60
C SER A 129 15.41 -10.60 -6.39
N LYS A 130 16.36 -10.99 -7.25
CA LYS A 130 17.76 -10.55 -7.18
C LYS A 130 17.86 -9.05 -7.49
N ALA A 131 17.71 -8.22 -6.47
CA ALA A 131 18.30 -6.89 -6.41
C ALA A 131 19.05 -6.83 -5.08
N LEU A 132 20.36 -6.58 -5.09
CA LEU A 132 21.22 -6.61 -3.89
C LEU A 132 20.76 -5.66 -2.76
N GLY A 133 19.79 -4.77 -3.00
CA GLY A 133 19.12 -3.95 -1.98
C GLY A 133 17.80 -4.50 -1.40
N SER A 134 17.13 -5.49 -2.03
CA SER A 134 15.78 -5.95 -1.64
C SER A 134 15.77 -6.78 -0.34
N ALA A 135 16.79 -7.61 -0.12
CA ALA A 135 16.90 -8.44 1.08
C ALA A 135 17.15 -7.61 2.35
N GLN A 136 17.96 -6.55 2.26
CA GLN A 136 18.24 -5.65 3.39
C GLN A 136 16.98 -4.86 3.81
N ILE A 137 16.20 -4.42 2.83
CA ILE A 137 14.90 -3.76 3.03
C ILE A 137 13.94 -4.74 3.72
N CYS A 138 13.82 -5.97 3.21
CA CYS A 138 12.95 -7.00 3.79
C CYS A 138 13.31 -7.29 5.26
N LEU A 139 14.58 -7.53 5.58
CA LEU A 139 15.03 -7.81 6.95
C LEU A 139 14.86 -6.61 7.91
N SER A 140 15.20 -5.40 7.46
CA SER A 140 15.04 -4.16 8.23
C SER A 140 13.57 -3.87 8.57
N LEU A 141 12.68 -4.04 7.58
CA LEU A 141 11.24 -3.84 7.74
C LEU A 141 10.59 -4.93 8.57
N MET A 142 10.97 -6.20 8.37
CA MET A 142 10.51 -7.31 9.21
C MET A 142 10.92 -7.10 10.67
N TRP A 143 12.12 -6.57 10.93
CA TRP A 143 12.56 -6.28 12.30
C TRP A 143 11.76 -5.12 12.92
N LYS A 144 11.53 -4.03 12.18
CA LYS A 144 10.67 -2.92 12.63
C LYS A 144 9.20 -3.33 12.80
N ALA A 145 8.67 -4.22 11.95
CA ALA A 145 7.32 -4.75 12.07
C ALA A 145 7.18 -5.70 13.28
N LYS A 146 8.18 -6.56 13.51
CA LYS A 146 8.22 -7.46 14.67
C LYS A 146 8.31 -6.71 16.00
N MET A 147 9.03 -5.58 16.05
CA MET A 147 9.08 -4.74 17.26
C MET A 147 7.75 -4.06 17.61
N ASN A 148 6.91 -3.75 16.63
CA ASN A 148 5.57 -3.19 16.87
C ASN A 148 4.51 -4.24 17.24
N LEU A 149 4.82 -5.53 17.13
CA LEU A 149 3.91 -6.65 17.47
C LEU A 149 4.20 -7.29 18.83
N VAL A 150 5.34 -6.97 19.46
CA VAL A 150 5.72 -7.48 20.80
C VAL A 150 5.51 -6.41 21.89
N GLY A 151 5.00 -5.24 21.53
CA GLY A 151 4.65 -4.16 22.45
C GLY A 151 3.15 -3.89 22.46
N SER A 152 2.38 -4.77 23.10
CA SER A 152 1.02 -4.50 23.62
C SER A 152 0.72 -5.45 24.76
#